data_AF-A0A1Q5ZYW4-F1
#
_entry.id   AF-A0A1Q5ZYW4-F1
#
_cell.length_a   1.000
_cell.length_b   1.000
_cell.length_c   1.000
_cell.angle_alpha   90.00
_cell.angle_beta   90.00
_cell.angle_gamma   90.00
#
_symmetry.space_group_name_H-M   'P 1'
#
loop_
_entity.id
_entity.type
_entity.pdbx_description
1 polymer ?
#
loop_
_entity_poly.entity_id
_entity_poly.type
_entity_poly.pdbx_seq_one_letter_code
_entity_poly.pdbx_strand_id
1 'polypeptide(L)'
;MAFIGGFFTFKQLKKDKIVAPYQTIVFEGEKLFLRITFFVCSLLYIIIQLISYKVIGVPLLLGTHIDLYNNAGGWGVLGRIIDVFKPLSIFLLIYFLFEKSTSSLLYVYKYFFLVILIVFFALSGSRSEFMLLGFILFCYIMLNGSELKKYFTGIRKYEVILLGFGMCFVFFTIVFQKNSGDADAGSSIGIFLFRLVASGDVYYFAYPNNNIEHINHSQPFLALFGDIFYTLRIIPRNNQPVVIGFQLFNMFGVSDTIAGPNARHNVFGYIYYGFWGSIVFSYLVGLFLSFTRNNLFFILRKNKLGQALFTLLYLQITVIETDPPMVVSNLETLFLMLSLLFVICISSFILIKS
;
A
#
# COMPACT_ATOMS: atom_id res chain seq x y z
N MET A 1 -5.51 -22.06 7.92
CA MET A 1 -6.95 -22.27 8.22
C MET A 1 -7.55 -21.12 9.04
N ALA A 2 -6.98 -20.74 10.19
CA ALA A 2 -7.55 -19.69 11.05
C ALA A 2 -7.76 -18.33 10.35
N PHE A 3 -6.77 -17.87 9.57
CA PHE A 3 -6.88 -16.65 8.75
C PHE A 3 -8.07 -16.70 7.78
N ILE A 4 -8.26 -17.82 7.09
CA ILE A 4 -9.36 -18.02 6.14
C ILE A 4 -10.71 -17.93 6.87
N GLY A 5 -10.81 -18.51 8.08
CA GLY A 5 -11.99 -18.37 8.94
C GLY A 5 -12.30 -16.92 9.29
N GLY A 6 -11.29 -16.14 9.70
CA GLY A 6 -11.43 -14.70 9.94
C GLY A 6 -11.86 -13.94 8.69
N PHE A 7 -11.23 -14.23 7.56
CA PHE A 7 -11.46 -13.56 6.27
C PHE A 7 -12.91 -13.70 5.76
N PHE A 8 -13.57 -14.83 6.06
CA PHE A 8 -14.96 -15.08 5.68
C PHE A 8 -15.99 -14.75 6.78
N THR A 9 -15.57 -14.19 7.92
CA THR A 9 -16.48 -13.88 9.03
C THR A 9 -17.54 -12.83 8.65
N PHE A 10 -17.16 -11.76 7.93
CA PHE A 10 -18.14 -10.80 7.41
C PHE A 10 -18.64 -11.21 6.03
N LYS A 11 -19.96 -11.10 5.82
CA LYS A 11 -20.62 -11.45 4.55
C LYS A 11 -19.95 -10.74 3.37
N GLN A 12 -19.61 -11.50 2.34
CA GLN A 12 -18.96 -10.99 1.14
C GLN A 12 -19.78 -9.89 0.45
N LEU A 13 -19.07 -8.93 -0.14
CA LEU A 13 -19.64 -7.90 -1.01
C LEU A 13 -20.39 -8.52 -2.19
N LYS A 14 -21.72 -8.42 -2.18
CA LYS A 14 -22.57 -8.85 -3.29
C LYS A 14 -22.65 -7.77 -4.37
N LYS A 15 -22.61 -8.20 -5.64
CA LYS A 15 -22.73 -7.32 -6.82
C LYS A 15 -23.93 -6.37 -6.73
N ASP A 16 -25.08 -6.91 -6.37
CA ASP A 16 -26.33 -6.15 -6.34
C ASP A 16 -26.27 -5.03 -5.31
N LYS A 17 -25.56 -5.23 -4.19
CA LYS A 17 -25.35 -4.19 -3.17
C LYS A 17 -24.33 -3.13 -3.60
N ILE A 18 -23.37 -3.48 -4.44
CA ILE A 18 -22.41 -2.51 -4.98
C ILE A 18 -23.10 -1.60 -6.00
N VAL A 19 -23.93 -2.17 -6.88
CA VAL A 19 -24.58 -1.40 -7.94
C VAL A 19 -25.86 -0.71 -7.45
N ALA A 20 -26.44 -1.15 -6.34
CA ALA A 20 -27.61 -0.51 -5.75
C ALA A 20 -27.35 0.99 -5.47
N PRO A 21 -28.35 1.85 -5.74
CA PRO A 21 -28.27 3.25 -5.34
C PRO A 21 -28.17 3.32 -3.81
N TYR A 22 -27.38 4.26 -3.33
CA TYR A 22 -27.20 4.54 -1.91
C TYR A 22 -27.34 6.03 -1.68
N GLN A 23 -27.74 6.41 -0.47
CA GLN A 23 -27.86 7.81 -0.09
C GLN A 23 -26.45 8.39 0.10
N THR A 24 -26.09 9.34 -0.76
CA THR A 24 -24.87 10.12 -0.61
C THR A 24 -25.08 11.17 0.48
N ILE A 25 -24.06 11.35 1.32
CA ILE A 25 -24.03 12.41 2.33
C ILE A 25 -23.15 13.51 1.76
N VAL A 26 -23.78 14.61 1.35
CA VAL A 26 -23.07 15.80 0.84
C VAL A 26 -23.10 16.86 1.92
N PHE A 27 -21.93 17.36 2.30
CA PHE A 27 -21.82 18.47 3.24
C PHE A 27 -21.72 19.82 2.52
N GLU A 28 -22.14 20.89 3.18
CA GLU A 28 -22.06 22.23 2.62
C GLU A 28 -20.61 22.58 2.27
N GLY A 29 -20.37 22.97 1.01
CA GLY A 29 -19.02 23.28 0.53
C GLY A 29 -18.13 22.07 0.22
N GLU A 30 -18.65 20.82 0.21
CA GLU A 30 -17.86 19.62 -0.10
C GLU A 30 -17.04 19.74 -1.37
N LYS A 31 -17.64 20.26 -2.45
CA LYS A 31 -16.93 20.44 -3.72
C LYS A 31 -15.75 21.40 -3.61
N LEU A 32 -15.90 22.49 -2.87
CA LEU A 32 -14.82 23.45 -2.65
C LEU A 32 -13.72 22.81 -1.80
N PHE A 33 -14.10 22.12 -0.72
CA PHE A 33 -13.15 21.41 0.13
C PHE A 33 -12.35 20.36 -0.65
N LEU A 34 -13.01 19.52 -1.46
CA LEU A 34 -12.34 18.52 -2.30
C LEU A 34 -11.39 19.15 -3.32
N ARG A 35 -11.75 20.30 -3.89
CA ARG A 35 -10.84 21.05 -4.79
C ARG A 35 -9.60 21.51 -4.03
N ILE A 36 -9.79 22.14 -2.86
CA ILE A 36 -8.67 22.59 -2.01
C ILE A 36 -7.79 21.41 -1.63
N THR A 37 -8.38 20.32 -1.12
CA THR A 37 -7.63 19.11 -0.78
C THR A 37 -6.85 18.57 -1.97
N PHE A 38 -7.45 18.55 -3.16
CA PHE A 38 -6.74 18.13 -4.37
C PHE A 38 -5.55 19.03 -4.65
N PHE A 39 -5.76 20.35 -4.80
CA PHE A 39 -4.68 21.30 -5.09
C PHE A 39 -3.55 21.25 -4.05
N VAL A 40 -3.89 21.29 -2.76
CA VAL A 40 -2.91 21.27 -1.65
C VAL A 40 -2.15 19.95 -1.64
N CYS A 41 -2.86 18.81 -1.71
CA CYS A 41 -2.24 17.50 -1.65
C CYS A 41 -1.34 17.23 -2.86
N SER A 42 -1.80 17.53 -4.08
CA SER A 42 -1.00 17.28 -5.30
C SER A 42 0.18 18.22 -5.41
N LEU A 43 0.06 19.48 -4.98
CA LEU A 43 1.16 20.43 -4.98
C LEU A 43 2.23 20.07 -3.94
N LEU A 44 1.83 19.70 -2.72
CA LEU A 44 2.75 19.21 -1.70
C LEU A 44 3.45 17.94 -2.16
N TYR A 45 2.72 17.00 -2.79
CA TYR A 45 3.31 15.81 -3.39
C TYR A 45 4.37 16.16 -4.45
N ILE A 46 4.09 17.07 -5.38
CA ILE A 46 5.06 17.50 -6.40
C ILE A 46 6.31 18.08 -5.75
N ILE A 47 6.15 18.99 -4.80
CA ILE A 47 7.29 19.65 -4.13
C ILE A 47 8.14 18.60 -3.41
N ILE A 48 7.52 17.71 -2.66
CA ILE A 48 8.22 16.69 -1.87
C ILE A 48 8.90 15.66 -2.78
N GLN A 49 8.25 15.27 -3.88
CA GLN A 49 8.85 14.37 -4.86
C GLN A 49 10.08 15.01 -5.53
N LEU A 50 10.03 16.30 -5.88
CA LEU A 50 11.17 17.01 -6.44
C LEU A 50 12.31 17.18 -5.42
N ILE A 51 11.98 17.48 -4.15
CA ILE A 51 12.97 17.53 -3.06
C ILE A 51 13.61 16.15 -2.89
N SER A 52 12.81 15.08 -2.90
CA SER A 52 13.30 13.71 -2.83
C SER A 52 14.27 13.40 -3.97
N TYR A 53 13.96 13.77 -5.22
CA TYR A 53 14.88 13.58 -6.34
C TYR A 53 16.17 14.38 -6.21
N LYS A 54 16.12 15.58 -5.61
CA LYS A 54 17.31 16.40 -5.38
C LYS A 54 18.20 15.84 -4.27
N VAL A 55 17.62 15.34 -3.18
CA VAL A 55 18.36 14.88 -2.00
C VAL A 55 18.83 13.43 -2.14
N ILE A 56 17.98 12.55 -2.63
CA ILE A 56 18.20 11.10 -2.68
C ILE A 56 18.63 10.64 -4.08
N GLY A 57 18.26 11.41 -5.11
CA GLY A 57 18.50 11.07 -6.51
C GLY A 57 17.25 10.51 -7.20
N VAL A 58 17.34 10.36 -8.52
CA VAL A 58 16.25 9.81 -9.34
C VAL A 58 16.34 8.28 -9.30
N PRO A 59 15.31 7.56 -8.81
CA PRO A 59 15.36 6.11 -8.64
C PRO A 59 15.76 5.35 -9.90
N LEU A 60 15.28 5.75 -11.10
CA LEU A 60 15.65 5.13 -12.38
C LEU A 60 17.16 5.12 -12.67
N LEU A 61 17.90 6.07 -12.11
CA LEU A 61 19.35 6.23 -12.32
C LEU A 61 20.18 5.60 -11.18
N LEU A 62 19.53 5.02 -10.17
CA LEU A 62 20.18 4.41 -9.01
C LEU A 62 20.14 2.88 -9.13
N GLY A 63 21.28 2.21 -8.88
CA GLY A 63 21.44 0.77 -9.08
C GLY A 63 20.69 -0.13 -8.10
N THR A 64 20.31 0.37 -6.92
CA THR A 64 19.56 -0.39 -5.90
C THR A 64 18.47 0.47 -5.26
N HIS A 65 17.21 0.05 -5.39
CA HIS A 65 16.04 0.82 -4.93
C HIS A 65 15.70 0.66 -3.44
N ILE A 66 16.26 -0.37 -2.77
CA ILE A 66 15.80 -0.83 -1.45
C ILE A 66 16.44 -0.01 -0.30
N ASP A 67 17.60 0.63 -0.54
CA ASP A 67 18.37 1.33 0.50
C ASP A 67 18.18 2.85 0.54
N LEU A 68 17.34 3.41 -0.34
CA LEU A 68 17.27 4.85 -0.60
C LEU A 68 16.89 5.71 0.62
N TYR A 69 16.15 5.15 1.59
CA TYR A 69 15.71 5.87 2.79
C TYR A 69 16.34 5.36 4.09
N ASN A 70 17.01 4.19 4.08
CA ASN A 70 17.58 3.60 5.29
C ASN A 70 18.84 4.34 5.77
N ASN A 71 19.64 4.86 4.83
CA ASN A 71 20.87 5.62 5.14
C ASN A 71 20.69 7.15 5.05
N ALA A 72 19.47 7.63 4.81
CA ALA A 72 19.22 9.04 4.49
C ALA A 72 19.08 9.95 5.73
N GLY A 73 19.69 9.63 6.88
CA GLY A 73 19.92 10.58 7.98
C GLY A 73 18.71 11.41 8.48
N GLY A 74 17.48 10.87 8.40
CA GLY A 74 16.24 11.57 8.80
C GLY A 74 15.30 12.02 7.67
N TRP A 75 15.70 11.86 6.40
CA TRP A 75 14.84 12.16 5.24
C TRP A 75 13.71 11.16 4.99
N GLY A 76 13.59 10.10 5.81
CA GLY A 76 12.49 9.11 5.74
C GLY A 76 11.08 9.72 5.90
N VAL A 77 10.97 10.91 6.49
CA VAL A 77 9.70 11.65 6.55
C VAL A 77 9.19 12.02 5.16
N LEU A 78 10.06 12.30 4.19
CA LEU A 78 9.64 12.59 2.81
C LEU A 78 8.95 11.39 2.18
N GLY A 79 9.50 10.19 2.37
CA GLY A 79 8.89 8.93 1.92
C GLY A 79 7.50 8.73 2.52
N ARG A 80 7.38 8.91 3.85
CA ARG A 80 6.09 8.84 4.56
C ARG A 80 5.04 9.81 4.01
N ILE A 81 5.43 11.02 3.63
CA ILE A 81 4.49 11.98 3.02
C ILE A 81 4.10 11.54 1.61
N ILE A 82 5.07 11.12 0.78
CA ILE A 82 4.82 10.62 -0.58
C ILE A 82 3.85 9.44 -0.56
N ASP A 83 4.04 8.49 0.36
CA ASP A 83 3.23 7.27 0.46
C ASP A 83 1.75 7.53 0.74
N VAL A 84 1.42 8.68 1.36
CA VAL A 84 0.04 9.07 1.65
C VAL A 84 -0.50 10.05 0.61
N PHE A 85 0.28 11.06 0.24
CA PHE A 85 -0.20 12.15 -0.60
C PHE A 85 -0.33 11.73 -2.06
N LYS A 86 0.55 10.86 -2.56
CA LYS A 86 0.48 10.31 -3.91
C LYS A 86 -0.84 9.57 -4.17
N PRO A 87 -1.20 8.50 -3.43
CA PRO A 87 -2.44 7.77 -3.69
C PRO A 87 -3.70 8.62 -3.48
N LEU A 88 -3.68 9.56 -2.52
CA LEU A 88 -4.79 10.50 -2.32
C LEU A 88 -4.97 11.44 -3.51
N SER A 89 -3.88 12.02 -4.01
CA SER A 89 -3.89 12.91 -5.18
C SER A 89 -4.35 12.18 -6.44
N ILE A 90 -3.93 10.92 -6.63
CA ILE A 90 -4.38 10.08 -7.75
C ILE A 90 -5.88 9.80 -7.66
N PHE A 91 -6.39 9.45 -6.47
CA PHE A 91 -7.82 9.22 -6.28
C PHE A 91 -8.65 10.47 -6.64
N LEU A 92 -8.23 11.64 -6.15
CA LEU A 92 -8.91 12.91 -6.43
C LEU A 92 -8.78 13.33 -7.90
N LEU A 93 -7.64 13.07 -8.54
CA LEU A 93 -7.46 13.26 -9.98
C LEU A 93 -8.49 12.43 -10.77
N ILE A 94 -8.62 11.14 -10.46
CA ILE A 94 -9.60 10.26 -11.11
C ILE A 94 -11.02 10.81 -10.90
N TYR A 95 -11.36 11.20 -9.67
CA TYR A 95 -12.65 11.83 -9.38
C TYR A 95 -12.92 13.06 -10.26
N PHE A 96 -11.98 14.00 -10.37
CA PHE A 96 -12.12 15.21 -11.18
C PHE A 96 -12.00 14.99 -12.70
N LEU A 97 -11.48 13.85 -13.14
CA LEU A 97 -11.55 13.44 -14.55
C LEU A 97 -12.96 12.99 -14.93
N PHE A 98 -13.66 12.29 -14.04
CA PHE A 98 -15.05 11.88 -14.25
C PHE A 98 -16.07 12.98 -13.94
N GLU A 99 -15.75 13.95 -13.08
CA GLU A 99 -16.61 15.11 -12.84
C GLU A 99 -16.55 16.10 -14.03
N LYS A 100 -17.73 16.50 -14.53
CA LYS A 100 -17.86 17.60 -15.50
C LYS A 100 -17.59 18.93 -14.78
N SER A 101 -16.33 19.33 -14.71
CA SER A 101 -15.93 20.62 -14.15
C SER A 101 -16.30 21.78 -15.06
N THR A 102 -16.86 22.84 -14.48
CA THR A 102 -17.15 24.12 -15.16
C THR A 102 -16.00 25.12 -15.05
N SER A 103 -15.12 25.00 -14.05
CA SER A 103 -14.00 25.94 -13.86
C SER A 103 -12.83 25.60 -14.77
N SER A 104 -12.39 26.58 -15.58
CA SER A 104 -11.24 26.47 -16.49
C SER A 104 -9.93 26.17 -15.76
N LEU A 105 -9.70 26.77 -14.59
CA LEU A 105 -8.49 26.55 -13.79
C LEU A 105 -8.34 25.08 -13.37
N LEU A 106 -9.39 24.48 -12.81
CA LEU A 106 -9.38 23.06 -12.43
C LEU A 106 -9.20 22.15 -13.65
N TYR A 107 -9.78 22.54 -14.79
CA TYR A 107 -9.63 21.80 -16.04
C TYR A 107 -8.16 21.79 -16.50
N VAL A 108 -7.48 22.94 -16.51
CA VAL A 108 -6.06 23.00 -16.88
C VAL A 108 -5.21 22.24 -15.86
N TYR A 109 -5.45 22.45 -14.56
CA TYR A 109 -4.64 21.87 -13.49
C TYR A 109 -4.70 20.34 -13.47
N LYS A 110 -5.87 19.71 -13.69
CA LYS A 110 -5.97 18.25 -13.67
C LYS A 110 -5.15 17.59 -14.78
N TYR A 111 -5.11 18.17 -15.99
CA TYR A 111 -4.28 17.64 -17.08
C TYR A 111 -2.79 17.93 -16.86
N PHE A 112 -2.45 19.09 -16.32
CA PHE A 112 -1.09 19.40 -15.89
C PHE A 112 -0.58 18.38 -14.86
N PHE A 113 -1.37 18.10 -13.82
CA PHE A 113 -1.02 17.12 -12.80
C PHE A 113 -0.92 15.70 -13.39
N LEU A 114 -1.82 15.32 -14.30
CA LEU A 114 -1.74 14.04 -15.00
C LEU A 114 -0.43 13.86 -15.78
N VAL A 115 0.01 14.90 -16.51
CA VAL A 115 1.28 14.86 -17.24
C VAL A 115 2.46 14.70 -16.28
N ILE A 116 2.49 15.47 -15.18
CA ILE A 116 3.54 15.35 -14.17
C ILE A 116 3.54 13.96 -13.54
N LEU A 117 2.38 13.40 -13.22
CA LEU A 117 2.26 12.07 -12.64
C LEU A 117 2.87 11.00 -13.57
N ILE A 118 2.60 11.08 -14.88
CA ILE A 118 3.17 10.17 -15.88
C ILE A 118 4.69 10.30 -15.91
N VAL A 119 5.23 11.52 -15.87
CA VAL A 119 6.68 11.76 -15.79
C VAL A 119 7.27 11.14 -14.52
N PHE A 120 6.66 11.34 -13.36
CA PHE A 120 7.14 10.76 -12.10
C PHE A 120 7.08 9.22 -12.09
N PHE A 121 6.07 8.63 -12.71
CA PHE A 121 6.00 7.17 -12.87
C PHE A 121 7.11 6.65 -13.78
N ALA A 122 7.39 7.34 -14.89
CA ALA A 122 8.51 6.99 -15.75
C ALA A 122 9.87 7.11 -15.02
N LEU A 123 10.06 8.17 -14.23
CA LEU A 123 11.28 8.42 -13.44
C LEU A 123 11.43 7.51 -12.22
N SER A 124 10.34 6.96 -11.70
CA SER A 124 10.39 5.94 -10.64
C SER A 124 11.03 4.65 -11.15
N GLY A 125 10.86 4.32 -12.44
CA GLY A 125 11.37 3.07 -13.04
C GLY A 125 10.72 1.80 -12.48
N SER A 126 9.77 1.90 -11.55
CA SER A 126 9.21 0.77 -10.84
C SER A 126 7.84 0.35 -11.40
N ARG A 127 7.68 -0.97 -11.58
CA ARG A 127 6.43 -1.58 -12.09
C ARG A 127 5.28 -1.45 -11.09
N SER A 128 5.59 -1.32 -9.81
CA SER A 128 4.63 -1.19 -8.71
C SER A 128 3.81 0.11 -8.77
N GLU A 129 4.34 1.20 -9.30
CA GLU A 129 3.60 2.48 -9.43
C GLU A 129 2.41 2.37 -10.41
N PHE A 130 2.59 1.65 -11.52
CA PHE A 130 1.49 1.39 -12.45
C PHE A 130 0.41 0.48 -11.84
N MET A 131 0.83 -0.51 -11.03
CA MET A 131 -0.11 -1.35 -10.29
C MET A 131 -0.89 -0.53 -9.25
N LEU A 132 -0.24 0.42 -8.57
CA LEU A 132 -0.88 1.34 -7.64
C LEU A 132 -1.99 2.15 -8.33
N LEU A 133 -1.70 2.73 -9.50
CA LEU A 133 -2.70 3.46 -10.30
C LEU A 133 -3.89 2.56 -10.66
N GLY A 134 -3.62 1.34 -11.15
CA GLY A 134 -4.65 0.36 -11.49
C GLY A 134 -5.52 -0.03 -10.29
N PHE A 135 -4.91 -0.19 -9.12
CA PHE A 135 -5.61 -0.52 -7.88
C PHE A 135 -6.51 0.63 -7.40
N ILE A 136 -6.02 1.88 -7.43
CA ILE A 136 -6.82 3.06 -7.06
C ILE A 136 -7.99 3.22 -8.02
N LEU A 137 -7.77 3.05 -9.33
CA LEU A 137 -8.83 3.08 -10.33
C LEU A 137 -9.88 1.99 -10.09
N PHE A 138 -9.43 0.77 -9.77
CA PHE A 138 -10.33 -0.34 -9.40
C PHE A 138 -11.18 0.02 -8.18
N CYS A 139 -10.58 0.55 -7.12
CA CYS A 139 -11.29 0.99 -5.91
C CYS A 139 -12.31 2.09 -6.23
N TYR A 140 -11.92 3.08 -7.03
CA TYR A 140 -12.81 4.17 -7.45
C TYR A 140 -14.05 3.67 -8.19
N ILE A 141 -13.87 2.74 -9.14
CA ILE A 141 -14.99 2.17 -9.91
C ILE A 141 -15.88 1.29 -9.02
N MET A 142 -15.29 0.52 -8.10
CA MET A 142 -16.05 -0.27 -7.11
C MET A 142 -16.92 0.63 -6.23
N LEU A 143 -16.36 1.71 -5.68
CA LEU A 143 -17.08 2.65 -4.81
C LEU A 143 -18.15 3.44 -5.56
N ASN A 144 -17.95 3.72 -6.85
CA ASN A 144 -18.89 4.43 -7.69
C ASN A 144 -19.69 3.51 -8.64
N GLY A 145 -19.79 2.21 -8.30
CA GLY A 145 -20.41 1.21 -9.18
C GLY A 145 -21.90 1.44 -9.49
N SER A 146 -22.61 2.23 -8.69
CA SER A 146 -23.98 2.67 -8.97
C SER A 146 -24.05 3.69 -10.11
N GLU A 147 -23.15 4.68 -10.11
CA GLU A 147 -23.04 5.72 -11.14
C GLU A 147 -22.35 5.19 -12.41
N LEU A 148 -21.34 4.32 -12.24
CA LEU A 148 -20.49 3.79 -13.30
C LEU A 148 -20.88 2.34 -13.68
N LYS A 149 -22.16 2.00 -13.60
CA LYS A 149 -22.67 0.63 -13.81
C LYS A 149 -22.12 -0.03 -15.09
N LYS A 150 -22.08 0.71 -16.21
CA LYS A 150 -21.55 0.22 -17.50
C LYS A 150 -20.09 -0.19 -17.40
N TYR A 151 -19.24 0.67 -16.85
CA TYR A 151 -17.80 0.41 -16.68
C TYR A 151 -17.55 -0.72 -15.68
N PHE A 152 -18.29 -0.75 -14.57
CA PHE A 152 -18.22 -1.81 -13.57
C PHE A 152 -18.56 -3.19 -14.16
N THR A 153 -19.64 -3.28 -14.95
CA THR A 153 -20.00 -4.54 -15.64
C THR A 153 -19.00 -4.93 -16.72
N GLY A 154 -18.41 -3.95 -17.40
CA GLY A 154 -17.39 -4.17 -18.43
C GLY A 154 -16.10 -4.75 -17.85
N ILE A 155 -15.56 -4.15 -16.79
CA ILE A 155 -14.32 -4.62 -16.13
C ILE A 155 -14.48 -6.05 -15.63
N ARG A 156 -15.63 -6.38 -15.01
CA ARG A 156 -15.89 -7.74 -14.55
C ARG A 156 -15.88 -8.78 -15.66
N LYS A 157 -16.33 -8.43 -16.88
CA LYS A 157 -16.28 -9.36 -18.02
C LYS A 157 -14.83 -9.74 -18.37
N TYR A 158 -13.91 -8.82 -18.13
CA TYR A 158 -12.48 -9.00 -18.41
C TYR A 158 -11.68 -9.35 -17.16
N GLU A 159 -12.28 -9.56 -15.98
CA GLU A 159 -11.54 -9.80 -14.73
C GLU A 159 -10.65 -11.04 -14.83
N VAL A 160 -11.18 -12.15 -15.36
CA VAL A 160 -10.43 -13.39 -15.61
C VAL A 160 -9.36 -13.19 -16.69
N ILE A 161 -9.65 -12.39 -17.71
CA ILE A 161 -8.71 -12.08 -18.80
C ILE A 161 -7.57 -11.18 -18.30
N LEU A 162 -7.87 -10.20 -17.44
CA LEU A 162 -6.91 -9.31 -16.80
C LEU A 162 -6.01 -10.08 -15.82
N LEU A 163 -6.57 -11.05 -15.07
CA LEU A 163 -5.78 -11.97 -14.25
C LEU A 163 -4.83 -12.81 -15.11
N GLY A 164 -5.33 -13.37 -16.22
CA GLY A 164 -4.50 -14.11 -17.18
C GLY A 164 -3.41 -13.24 -17.80
N PHE A 165 -3.74 -12.02 -18.22
CA PHE A 165 -2.78 -11.07 -18.76
C PHE A 165 -1.73 -10.65 -17.72
N GLY A 166 -2.14 -10.48 -16.46
CA GLY A 166 -1.22 -10.22 -15.34
C GLY A 166 -0.21 -11.36 -15.15
N MET A 167 -0.66 -12.62 -15.18
CA MET A 167 0.24 -13.78 -15.13
C MET A 167 1.19 -13.82 -16.34
N CYS A 168 0.67 -13.58 -17.54
CA CYS A 168 1.49 -13.50 -18.75
C CYS A 168 2.50 -12.34 -18.69
N PHE A 169 2.13 -11.20 -18.11
CA PHE A 169 3.02 -10.06 -17.94
C PHE A 169 4.13 -10.37 -16.92
N VAL A 170 3.81 -11.02 -15.80
CA VAL A 170 4.81 -11.53 -14.85
C VAL A 170 5.79 -12.46 -15.57
N PHE A 171 5.28 -13.42 -16.36
CA PHE A 171 6.11 -14.32 -17.15
C PHE A 171 6.98 -13.58 -18.17
N PHE A 172 6.41 -12.63 -18.91
CA PHE A 172 7.13 -11.79 -19.86
C PHE A 172 8.26 -10.99 -19.20
N THR A 173 8.00 -10.42 -18.02
CA THR A 173 9.05 -9.67 -17.30
C THR A 173 10.20 -10.54 -16.83
N ILE A 174 9.95 -11.82 -16.55
CA ILE A 174 10.98 -12.80 -16.17
C ILE A 174 11.81 -13.19 -17.39
N VAL A 175 11.17 -13.41 -18.54
CA VAL A 175 11.86 -13.68 -19.82
C VAL A 175 12.73 -12.48 -20.22
N PHE A 176 12.21 -11.25 -20.07
CA PHE A 176 12.97 -10.06 -20.43
C PHE A 176 14.13 -9.78 -19.46
N GLN A 177 13.95 -10.02 -18.15
CA GLN A 177 15.04 -9.90 -17.16
C GLN A 177 16.20 -10.87 -17.46
N LYS A 178 15.90 -12.07 -17.95
CA LYS A 178 16.92 -13.04 -18.37
C LYS A 178 17.79 -12.54 -19.53
N ASN A 179 17.27 -11.66 -20.39
CA ASN A 179 18.02 -11.14 -21.54
C ASN A 179 18.89 -9.92 -21.20
N SER A 180 18.79 -9.36 -19.99
CA SER A 180 19.44 -8.10 -19.61
C SER A 180 20.54 -8.24 -18.54
N GLY A 181 20.80 -9.45 -18.03
CA GLY A 181 21.82 -9.70 -17.00
C GLY A 181 22.32 -11.15 -17.04
N ASP A 182 23.60 -11.32 -16.71
CA ASP A 182 24.49 -12.46 -16.93
C ASP A 182 23.91 -13.88 -17.05
N ALA A 183 24.57 -14.62 -17.96
CA ALA A 183 24.37 -16.02 -18.26
C ALA A 183 24.54 -16.94 -17.03
N ASP A 184 23.53 -17.78 -16.79
CA ASP A 184 23.52 -19.13 -16.17
C ASP A 184 22.33 -19.44 -15.25
N ALA A 185 21.38 -18.53 -15.11
CA ALA A 185 20.17 -18.78 -14.31
C ALA A 185 19.07 -19.56 -15.07
N GLY A 186 19.25 -20.87 -15.28
CA GLY A 186 18.16 -21.83 -15.60
C GLY A 186 17.18 -21.50 -16.75
N SER A 187 16.15 -22.33 -16.93
CA SER A 187 15.03 -22.00 -17.85
C SER A 187 14.20 -20.86 -17.25
N SER A 188 13.55 -20.02 -18.08
CA SER A 188 12.67 -18.93 -17.58
C SER A 188 11.52 -19.46 -16.71
N ILE A 189 11.13 -20.72 -16.95
CA ILE A 189 10.22 -21.50 -16.11
C ILE A 189 10.86 -21.80 -14.75
N GLY A 190 12.14 -22.19 -14.70
CA GLY A 190 12.90 -22.38 -13.47
C GLY A 190 12.99 -21.12 -12.61
N ILE A 191 13.20 -19.93 -13.21
CA ILE A 191 13.21 -18.64 -12.48
C ILE A 191 11.80 -18.31 -11.95
N PHE A 192 10.75 -18.58 -12.73
CA PHE A 192 9.37 -18.38 -12.28
C PHE A 192 9.00 -19.32 -11.13
N LEU A 193 9.34 -20.61 -11.24
CA LEU A 193 9.16 -21.59 -10.17
C LEU A 193 9.98 -21.21 -8.94
N PHE A 194 11.22 -20.76 -9.13
CA PHE A 194 12.05 -20.23 -8.05
C PHE A 194 11.37 -19.03 -7.38
N ARG A 195 10.73 -18.11 -8.11
CA ARG A 195 9.98 -17.00 -7.48
C ARG A 195 8.73 -17.45 -6.73
N LEU A 196 8.01 -18.46 -7.22
CA LEU A 196 6.89 -19.05 -6.48
C LEU A 196 7.38 -19.71 -5.19
N VAL A 197 8.49 -20.44 -5.24
CA VAL A 197 9.12 -21.05 -4.06
C VAL A 197 9.70 -19.99 -3.13
N ALA A 198 10.37 -18.97 -3.67
CA ALA A 198 10.94 -17.85 -2.92
C ALA A 198 9.86 -16.99 -2.27
N SER A 199 8.62 -16.96 -2.78
CA SER A 199 7.53 -16.34 -2.01
C SER A 199 7.26 -17.05 -0.67
N GLY A 200 7.61 -18.34 -0.57
CA GLY A 200 7.57 -19.14 0.65
C GLY A 200 8.92 -19.25 1.37
N ASP A 201 9.89 -18.39 1.03
CA ASP A 201 11.21 -18.31 1.65
C ASP A 201 11.15 -18.33 3.18
N VAL A 202 10.25 -17.57 3.79
CA VAL A 202 10.07 -17.51 5.25
C VAL A 202 9.87 -18.88 5.88
N TYR A 203 9.15 -19.79 5.20
CA TYR A 203 8.89 -21.13 5.72
C TYR A 203 10.11 -22.03 5.59
N TYR A 204 10.85 -21.86 4.50
CA TYR A 204 12.09 -22.59 4.26
C TYR A 204 13.18 -22.14 5.23
N PHE A 205 13.25 -20.87 5.60
CA PHE A 205 14.22 -20.38 6.59
C PHE A 205 13.81 -20.72 8.03
N ALA A 206 12.51 -20.65 8.35
CA ALA A 206 12.05 -20.77 9.73
C ALA A 206 11.89 -22.22 10.22
N TYR A 207 11.34 -23.14 9.41
CA TYR A 207 10.95 -24.46 9.94
C TYR A 207 12.05 -25.53 9.99
N PRO A 208 13.00 -25.61 9.04
CA PRO A 208 14.05 -26.62 9.12
C PRO A 208 14.87 -26.50 10.41
N ASN A 209 15.24 -27.65 10.97
CA ASN A 209 16.05 -27.77 12.20
C ASN A 209 15.52 -26.97 13.40
N ASN A 210 14.21 -26.66 13.45
CA ASN A 210 13.60 -25.83 14.48
C ASN A 210 14.22 -24.42 14.60
N ASN A 211 14.73 -23.85 13.51
CA ASN A 211 15.31 -22.50 13.49
C ASN A 211 14.36 -21.44 14.06
N ILE A 212 13.05 -21.61 13.88
CA ILE A 212 12.01 -20.73 14.41
C ILE A 212 12.07 -20.58 15.94
N GLU A 213 12.59 -21.58 16.67
CA GLU A 213 12.73 -21.56 18.13
C GLU A 213 13.98 -20.81 18.59
N HIS A 214 14.95 -20.64 17.69
CA HIS A 214 16.18 -19.87 17.95
C HIS A 214 16.01 -18.36 17.73
N ILE A 215 14.85 -17.92 17.25
CA ILE A 215 14.52 -16.51 17.05
C ILE A 215 14.15 -15.86 18.39
N ASN A 216 14.60 -14.62 18.58
CA ASN A 216 14.28 -13.88 19.78
C ASN A 216 12.77 -13.52 19.81
N HIS A 217 12.07 -14.04 20.82
CA HIS A 217 10.62 -13.87 21.03
C HIS A 217 10.27 -12.90 22.19
N SER A 218 11.25 -12.23 22.78
CA SER A 218 11.11 -11.54 24.08
C SER A 218 10.15 -10.34 24.09
N GLN A 219 9.76 -9.78 22.94
CA GLN A 219 9.02 -8.49 22.89
C GLN A 219 7.95 -8.43 21.77
N PRO A 220 6.85 -9.19 21.87
CA PRO A 220 5.84 -9.31 20.82
C PRO A 220 5.12 -7.99 20.49
N PHE A 221 4.85 -7.18 21.51
CA PHE A 221 4.17 -5.90 21.34
C PHE A 221 5.07 -4.85 20.67
N LEU A 222 6.34 -4.79 21.05
CA LEU A 222 7.32 -3.89 20.42
C LEU A 222 7.66 -4.33 18.99
N ALA A 223 7.56 -5.62 18.67
CA ALA A 223 7.73 -6.10 17.31
C ALA A 223 6.61 -5.64 16.37
N LEU A 224 5.39 -5.49 16.87
CA LEU A 224 4.24 -5.07 16.07
C LEU A 224 4.07 -3.54 16.04
N PHE A 225 4.27 -2.86 17.17
CA PHE A 225 4.03 -1.42 17.33
C PHE A 225 5.32 -0.59 17.46
N GLY A 226 6.48 -1.20 17.24
CA GLY A 226 7.79 -0.55 17.43
C GLY A 226 7.94 0.75 16.66
N ASP A 227 7.42 0.82 15.43
CA ASP A 227 7.52 2.04 14.62
C ASP A 227 6.82 3.24 15.28
N ILE A 228 5.67 3.01 15.93
CA ILE A 228 4.94 4.06 16.67
C ILE A 228 5.80 4.61 17.80
N PHE A 229 6.40 3.72 18.59
CA PHE A 229 7.26 4.12 19.70
C PHE A 229 8.55 4.81 19.23
N TYR A 230 9.05 4.44 18.06
CA TYR A 230 10.20 5.08 17.44
C TYR A 230 9.87 6.49 16.94
N THR A 231 8.77 6.63 16.19
CA THR A 231 8.31 7.93 15.66
C THR A 231 8.02 8.92 16.79
N LEU A 232 7.40 8.46 17.87
CA LEU A 232 7.14 9.26 19.07
C LEU A 232 8.41 9.49 19.93
N ARG A 233 9.56 8.94 19.52
CA ARG A 233 10.85 8.99 20.24
C ARG A 233 10.78 8.48 21.68
N ILE A 234 9.86 7.56 21.96
CA ILE A 234 9.70 6.93 23.28
C ILE A 234 10.76 5.82 23.44
N ILE A 235 11.02 5.06 22.39
CA ILE A 235 11.98 3.94 22.40
C ILE A 235 12.96 4.09 21.22
N PRO A 236 14.29 4.15 21.46
CA PRO A 236 15.26 4.24 20.39
C PRO A 236 15.31 2.95 19.57
N ARG A 237 15.63 3.07 18.27
CA ARG A 237 15.62 1.94 17.31
C ARG A 237 16.48 0.75 17.76
N ASN A 238 17.60 1.02 18.43
CA ASN A 238 18.54 -0.01 18.90
C ASN A 238 17.94 -0.91 20.01
N ASN A 239 16.90 -0.45 20.69
CA ASN A 239 16.20 -1.21 21.73
C ASN A 239 14.99 -1.96 21.18
N GLN A 240 14.73 -1.88 19.87
CA GLN A 240 13.62 -2.59 19.23
C GLN A 240 14.05 -3.99 18.78
N PRO A 241 13.13 -4.95 18.78
CA PRO A 241 13.44 -6.28 18.29
C PRO A 241 13.85 -6.22 16.82
N VAL A 242 14.90 -6.96 16.50
CA VAL A 242 15.42 -7.08 15.13
C VAL A 242 14.35 -7.71 14.24
N VAL A 243 14.22 -7.25 12.99
CA VAL A 243 13.24 -7.78 12.03
C VAL A 243 13.47 -9.29 11.83
N ILE A 244 12.41 -10.09 11.93
CA ILE A 244 12.47 -11.56 11.85
C ILE A 244 13.17 -12.04 10.58
N GLY A 245 12.90 -11.42 9.43
CA GLY A 245 13.55 -11.76 8.16
C GLY A 245 15.06 -11.67 8.22
N PHE A 246 15.60 -10.63 8.87
CA PHE A 246 17.03 -10.45 9.05
C PHE A 246 17.62 -11.46 10.04
N GLN A 247 16.91 -11.77 11.13
CA GLN A 247 17.34 -12.81 12.07
C GLN A 247 17.42 -14.18 11.38
N LEU A 248 16.41 -14.52 10.58
CA LEU A 248 16.35 -15.76 9.80
C LEU A 248 17.46 -15.82 8.76
N PHE A 249 17.72 -14.73 8.05
CA PHE A 249 18.75 -14.70 7.01
C PHE A 249 20.16 -14.86 7.62
N ASN A 250 20.44 -14.17 8.73
CA ASN A 250 21.72 -14.25 9.43
C ASN A 250 22.04 -15.62 10.01
N MET A 251 21.04 -16.49 10.22
CA MET A 251 21.27 -17.88 10.65
C MET A 251 21.95 -18.74 9.57
N PHE A 252 21.85 -18.35 8.29
CA PHE A 252 22.36 -19.12 7.15
C PHE A 252 23.60 -18.49 6.47
N GLY A 253 23.99 -17.29 6.91
CA GLY A 253 25.19 -16.59 6.44
C GLY A 253 25.17 -15.13 6.87
N VAL A 254 26.35 -14.54 7.11
CA VAL A 254 26.45 -13.10 7.41
C VAL A 254 26.34 -12.34 6.09
N SER A 255 25.26 -11.59 5.91
CA SER A 255 25.22 -10.55 4.87
C SER A 255 25.08 -9.19 5.50
N ASP A 256 25.91 -8.26 5.05
CA ASP A 256 25.79 -6.84 5.41
C ASP A 256 24.59 -6.14 4.73
N THR A 257 23.86 -6.87 3.88
CA THR A 257 22.64 -6.37 3.25
C THR A 257 21.42 -6.62 4.15
N ILE A 258 20.54 -5.61 4.25
CA ILE A 258 19.23 -5.72 4.89
C ILE A 258 18.33 -6.55 3.96
N ALA A 259 18.59 -7.85 3.91
CA ALA A 259 17.87 -8.81 3.10
C ALA A 259 17.31 -9.90 4.01
N GLY A 260 16.09 -10.32 3.72
CA GLY A 260 15.45 -11.41 4.46
C GLY A 260 13.99 -11.59 4.08
N PRO A 261 13.45 -12.79 4.33
CA PRO A 261 12.06 -13.10 4.03
C PRO A 261 11.10 -12.28 4.91
N ASN A 262 9.98 -11.82 4.35
CA ASN A 262 8.96 -11.14 5.13
C ASN A 262 8.28 -12.12 6.12
N ALA A 263 8.12 -11.67 7.36
CA ALA A 263 7.49 -12.46 8.39
C ALA A 263 5.97 -12.48 8.21
N ARG A 264 5.50 -13.46 7.43
CA ARG A 264 4.06 -13.72 7.23
C ARG A 264 3.35 -13.89 8.58
N HIS A 265 2.06 -13.53 8.61
CA HIS A 265 1.26 -13.47 9.84
C HIS A 265 1.31 -14.73 10.71
N ASN A 266 1.43 -15.91 10.11
CA ASN A 266 1.48 -17.20 10.80
C ASN A 266 2.85 -17.47 11.45
N VAL A 267 3.95 -17.15 10.76
CA VAL A 267 5.32 -17.26 11.31
C VAL A 267 5.50 -16.21 12.40
N PHE A 268 5.11 -14.96 12.13
CA PHE A 268 5.11 -13.89 13.14
C PHE A 268 4.31 -14.29 14.38
N GLY A 269 3.08 -14.80 14.17
CA GLY A 269 2.22 -15.23 15.26
C GLY A 269 2.81 -16.38 16.09
N TYR A 270 3.51 -17.31 15.44
CA TYR A 270 4.13 -18.46 16.12
C TYR A 270 5.31 -18.03 16.99
N ILE A 271 6.22 -17.21 16.44
CA ILE A 271 7.40 -16.73 17.16
C ILE A 271 7.00 -15.95 18.41
N TYR A 272 6.00 -15.07 18.30
CA TYR A 272 5.67 -14.11 19.35
C TYR A 272 4.57 -14.55 20.32
N TYR A 273 3.63 -15.39 19.87
CA TYR A 273 2.48 -15.81 20.67
C TYR A 273 2.35 -17.33 20.82
N GLY A 274 3.31 -18.11 20.31
CA GLY A 274 3.30 -19.56 20.33
C GLY A 274 2.23 -20.16 19.40
N PHE A 275 2.06 -21.49 19.46
CA PHE A 275 1.15 -22.20 18.57
C PHE A 275 -0.31 -21.73 18.68
N TRP A 276 -0.87 -21.72 19.89
CA TRP A 276 -2.26 -21.31 20.12
C TRP A 276 -2.47 -19.82 19.84
N GLY A 277 -1.52 -18.97 20.24
CA GLY A 277 -1.58 -17.54 19.97
C GLY A 277 -1.48 -17.22 18.47
N SER A 278 -0.70 -17.97 17.70
CA SER A 278 -0.62 -17.83 16.24
C SER A 278 -1.95 -18.09 15.54
N ILE A 279 -2.72 -19.07 16.03
CA ILE A 279 -4.07 -19.38 15.51
C ILE A 279 -4.99 -18.17 15.73
N VAL A 280 -5.03 -17.64 16.96
CA VAL A 280 -5.86 -16.47 17.31
C VAL A 280 -5.41 -15.24 16.53
N PHE A 281 -4.12 -14.95 16.50
CA PHE A 281 -3.55 -13.82 15.76
C PHE A 281 -3.89 -13.90 14.27
N SER A 282 -3.69 -15.06 13.64
CA SER A 282 -4.03 -15.28 12.23
C SER A 282 -5.53 -15.09 11.97
N TYR A 283 -6.40 -15.54 12.87
CA TYR A 283 -7.84 -15.31 12.78
C TYR A 283 -8.18 -13.81 12.85
N LEU A 284 -7.59 -13.08 13.81
CA LEU A 284 -7.81 -11.63 13.97
C LEU A 284 -7.34 -10.84 12.74
N VAL A 285 -6.19 -11.20 12.18
CA VAL A 285 -5.67 -10.61 10.93
C VAL A 285 -6.67 -10.82 9.78
N GLY A 286 -7.18 -12.04 9.61
CA GLY A 286 -8.22 -12.33 8.62
C GLY A 286 -9.51 -11.57 8.87
N LEU A 287 -9.95 -11.48 10.12
CA LEU A 287 -11.15 -10.75 10.53
C LEU A 287 -11.03 -9.25 10.23
N PHE A 288 -9.87 -8.65 10.50
CA PHE A 288 -9.60 -7.24 10.22
C PHE A 288 -9.65 -6.93 8.72
N LEU A 289 -9.05 -7.81 7.88
CA LEU A 289 -9.14 -7.68 6.43
C LEU A 289 -10.59 -7.85 5.93
N SER A 290 -11.33 -8.79 6.52
CA SER A 290 -12.75 -9.02 6.21
C SER A 290 -13.63 -7.82 6.57
N PHE A 291 -13.39 -7.21 7.73
CA PHE A 291 -14.07 -6.00 8.19
C PHE A 291 -13.84 -4.84 7.22
N THR A 292 -12.58 -4.62 6.85
CA THR A 292 -12.17 -3.54 5.93
C THR A 292 -12.85 -3.73 4.58
N ARG A 293 -12.75 -4.93 3.99
CA ARG A 293 -13.36 -5.21 2.68
C ARG A 293 -14.89 -5.06 2.70
N ASN A 294 -15.57 -5.61 3.72
CA ASN A 294 -17.02 -5.78 3.67
C ASN A 294 -17.78 -4.64 4.36
N ASN A 295 -17.41 -4.28 5.59
CA ASN A 295 -18.18 -3.33 6.39
C ASN A 295 -17.69 -1.90 6.15
N LEU A 296 -16.37 -1.68 6.25
CA LEU A 296 -15.78 -0.35 6.10
C LEU A 296 -16.08 0.26 4.72
N PHE A 297 -16.14 -0.58 3.69
CA PHE A 297 -16.59 -0.21 2.34
C PHE A 297 -17.94 0.53 2.38
N PHE A 298 -18.97 -0.04 3.00
CA PHE A 298 -20.29 0.59 3.01
C PHE A 298 -20.38 1.81 3.93
N ILE A 299 -19.57 1.85 5.00
CA ILE A 299 -19.51 2.98 5.93
C ILE A 299 -18.93 4.21 5.22
N LEU A 300 -17.78 4.04 4.56
CA LEU A 300 -17.01 5.14 3.98
C LEU A 300 -17.43 5.52 2.55
N ARG A 301 -18.20 4.66 1.87
CA ARG A 301 -18.69 4.93 0.50
C ARG A 301 -19.62 6.15 0.40
N LYS A 302 -20.22 6.61 1.50
CA LYS A 302 -21.31 7.60 1.52
C LYS A 302 -20.93 9.01 1.04
N ASN A 303 -19.66 9.39 1.09
CA ASN A 303 -19.17 10.69 0.60
C ASN A 303 -17.82 10.53 -0.12
N LYS A 304 -17.40 11.51 -0.92
CA LYS A 304 -16.22 11.34 -1.79
C LYS A 304 -14.91 11.34 -0.99
N LEU A 305 -14.85 12.09 0.11
CA LEU A 305 -13.71 12.06 1.03
C LEU A 305 -13.57 10.69 1.71
N GLY A 306 -14.66 10.11 2.18
CA GLY A 306 -14.70 8.77 2.77
C GLY A 306 -14.29 7.70 1.76
N GLN A 307 -14.71 7.83 0.49
CA GLN A 307 -14.23 6.94 -0.58
C GLN A 307 -12.70 7.02 -0.77
N ALA A 308 -12.12 8.22 -0.69
CA ALA A 308 -10.67 8.41 -0.74
C ALA A 308 -9.99 7.75 0.47
N LEU A 309 -10.50 7.99 1.68
CA LEU A 309 -10.01 7.38 2.93
C LEU A 309 -10.09 5.86 2.91
N PHE A 310 -11.20 5.30 2.40
CA PHE A 310 -11.35 3.87 2.21
C PHE A 310 -10.26 3.31 1.30
N THR A 311 -10.01 3.98 0.16
CA THR A 311 -9.00 3.53 -0.81
C THR A 311 -7.61 3.52 -0.18
N LEU A 312 -7.26 4.56 0.58
CA LEU A 312 -5.99 4.63 1.31
C LEU A 312 -5.86 3.53 2.37
N LEU A 313 -6.88 3.35 3.21
CA LEU A 313 -6.89 2.30 4.24
C LEU A 313 -6.80 0.92 3.61
N TYR A 314 -7.56 0.67 2.53
CA TYR A 314 -7.58 -0.63 1.87
C TYR A 314 -6.24 -0.97 1.23
N LEU A 315 -5.57 0.00 0.58
CA LEU A 315 -4.22 -0.16 0.05
C LEU A 315 -3.24 -0.67 1.12
N GLN A 316 -3.26 -0.07 2.32
CA GLN A 316 -2.33 -0.45 3.39
C GLN A 316 -2.72 -1.78 4.04
N ILE A 317 -4.01 -2.00 4.31
CA ILE A 317 -4.48 -3.18 5.05
C ILE A 317 -4.33 -4.47 4.22
N THR A 318 -4.39 -4.41 2.88
CA THR A 318 -4.22 -5.62 2.05
C THR A 318 -2.87 -6.32 2.22
N VAL A 319 -1.86 -5.61 2.75
CA VAL A 319 -0.51 -6.15 2.94
C VAL A 319 -0.35 -6.93 4.26
N ILE A 320 -1.39 -6.96 5.10
CA ILE A 320 -1.33 -7.54 6.45
C ILE A 320 -1.07 -9.05 6.47
N GLU A 321 -1.40 -9.74 5.37
CA GLU A 321 -1.12 -11.15 5.20
C GLU A 321 0.39 -11.42 5.12
N THR A 322 1.12 -10.56 4.40
CA THR A 322 2.53 -10.74 4.11
C THR A 322 3.44 -10.16 5.18
N ASP A 323 3.06 -9.03 5.78
CA ASP A 323 3.86 -8.34 6.80
C ASP A 323 2.96 -7.52 7.75
N PRO A 324 2.54 -8.09 8.89
CA PRO A 324 1.70 -7.39 9.85
C PRO A 324 2.37 -6.13 10.48
N PRO A 325 3.65 -6.16 10.92
CA PRO A 325 4.34 -4.96 11.40
C PRO A 325 4.35 -3.81 10.39
N MET A 326 4.57 -4.10 9.10
CA MET A 326 4.56 -3.05 8.06
C MET A 326 3.18 -2.39 7.94
N VAL A 327 2.08 -3.14 8.07
CA VAL A 327 0.74 -2.54 8.04
C VAL A 327 0.52 -1.57 9.20
N VAL A 328 1.00 -1.89 10.40
CA VAL A 328 0.88 -0.99 11.55
C VAL A 328 1.66 0.31 11.32
N SER A 329 2.91 0.21 10.83
CA SER A 329 3.73 1.38 10.44
C SER A 329 3.06 2.22 9.34
N ASN A 330 2.48 1.58 8.33
CA ASN A 330 1.80 2.27 7.25
C ASN A 330 0.51 2.96 7.72
N LEU A 331 -0.24 2.34 8.63
CA LEU A 331 -1.44 2.93 9.23
C LEU A 331 -1.08 4.13 10.12
N GLU A 332 -0.02 4.01 10.93
CA GLU A 332 0.51 5.14 11.70
C GLU A 332 0.86 6.31 10.79
N THR A 333 1.66 6.04 9.75
CA THR A 333 2.05 7.05 8.75
C THR A 333 0.82 7.68 8.09
N LEU A 334 -0.17 6.86 7.72
CA LEU A 334 -1.42 7.32 7.13
C LEU A 334 -2.16 8.29 8.06
N PHE A 335 -2.37 7.93 9.32
CA PHE A 335 -3.10 8.77 10.27
C PHE A 335 -2.34 10.07 10.58
N LEU A 336 -1.03 9.99 10.77
CA LEU A 336 -0.19 11.15 11.06
C LEU A 336 -0.21 12.14 9.88
N MET A 337 0.03 11.67 8.66
CA MET A 337 0.09 12.55 7.48
C MET A 337 -1.29 13.09 7.08
N LEU A 338 -2.36 12.30 7.21
CA LEU A 338 -3.71 12.79 6.96
C LEU A 338 -4.13 13.85 7.96
N SER A 339 -3.78 13.71 9.25
CA SER A 339 -4.11 14.72 10.25
C SER A 339 -3.46 16.07 9.92
N LEU A 340 -2.16 16.06 9.55
CA LEU A 340 -1.43 17.26 9.11
C LEU A 340 -2.06 17.86 7.86
N LEU A 341 -2.36 17.04 6.84
CA LEU A 341 -2.99 17.51 5.61
C LEU A 341 -4.36 18.14 5.86
N PHE A 342 -5.18 17.55 6.73
CA PHE A 342 -6.51 18.06 7.03
C PHE A 342 -6.47 19.40 7.77
N VAL A 343 -5.52 19.60 8.69
CA VAL A 343 -5.31 20.91 9.33
C VAL A 343 -5.02 21.98 8.26
N ILE A 344 -4.14 21.69 7.31
CA ILE A 344 -3.83 22.62 6.21
C ILE A 344 -5.08 22.87 5.36
N CYS A 345 -5.77 21.83 4.92
CA CYS A 345 -6.95 21.95 4.04
C CYS A 345 -8.10 22.71 4.71
N ILE A 346 -8.35 22.48 5.99
CA ILE A 346 -9.40 23.18 6.75
C ILE A 346 -9.02 24.65 6.91
N SER A 347 -7.76 24.95 7.24
CA SER A 347 -7.33 26.35 7.36
C SER A 347 -7.46 27.11 6.03
N SER A 348 -7.07 26.51 4.91
CA SER A 348 -7.28 27.07 3.57
C SER A 348 -8.76 27.22 3.21
N PHE A 349 -9.61 26.26 3.60
CA PHE A 349 -11.06 26.33 3.35
C PHE A 349 -11.72 27.49 4.10
N ILE A 350 -11.33 27.72 5.36
CA ILE A 350 -11.82 28.84 6.17
C ILE A 350 -11.38 30.17 5.55
N LEU A 351 -10.11 30.29 5.14
CA LEU A 351 -9.56 31.50 4.52
C LEU A 351 -10.20 31.88 3.18
N ILE A 352 -10.67 30.89 2.41
CA ILE A 352 -11.34 31.14 1.11
C ILE A 352 -12.83 31.45 1.29
N LYS A 353 -13.45 30.96 2.37
CA LYS A 353 -14.87 31.21 2.67
C LYS A 353 -15.10 32.53 3.42
N SER A 354 -14.13 32.95 4.24
CA SER A 354 -14.07 34.30 4.83
C SER A 354 -13.77 35.35 3.78
#